data_AF-A0A7R8D206-F1
#
_entry.id   AF-A0A7R8D206-F1
#
_cell.length_a   1.000
_cell.length_b   1.000
_cell.length_c   1.000
_cell.angle_alpha   90.00
_cell.angle_beta   90.00
_cell.angle_gamma   90.00
#
_symmetry.space_group_name_H-M   'P 1'
#
loop_
_entity.id
_entity.type
_entity.pdbx_description
1 polymer ?
#
loop_
_entity_poly.entity_id
_entity_poly.type
_entity_poly.pdbx_seq_one_letter_code
_entity_poly.pdbx_strand_id
1 'polypeptide(L)'
;MSSASKKKKFTKQSVSVGHTLEASYDISLFIAKRGTNQTIGEDLIKPSISVFLKTVMEKEDKVVKAISLRNNTVTSPIDELGEDIEAQLVETLKSRNFSLQMDESTPRDSEIVLLAYARYIDNGEFAEEMLFCKSLETPTSTADIYGKLTNYLHINNISMENIISCGADGAPVMMGKKKGCLKLMKDENPEMILVHCVIHRENLVGKNISS
;
A
#
# COMPACT_ATOMS: atom_id res chain seq x y z
N MET A 1 28.95 45.34 -7.56
CA MET A 1 29.50 43.98 -7.34
C MET A 1 28.57 43.23 -6.39
N SER A 2 27.94 42.09 -6.69
CA SER A 2 27.46 41.51 -7.94
C SER A 2 26.27 40.62 -7.55
N SER A 3 25.11 40.88 -8.14
CA SER A 3 23.89 40.08 -8.10
C SER A 3 24.08 38.64 -8.62
N ALA A 4 25.24 38.32 -9.19
CA ALA A 4 25.64 36.97 -9.58
C ALA A 4 25.96 36.05 -8.38
N SER A 5 26.40 36.59 -7.23
CA SER A 5 26.73 35.77 -6.05
C SER A 5 25.50 35.27 -5.28
N LYS A 6 24.34 35.93 -5.41
CA LYS A 6 23.07 35.47 -4.81
C LYS A 6 22.39 34.40 -5.67
N LYS A 7 22.40 34.52 -7.00
CA LYS A 7 21.85 33.48 -7.91
C LYS A 7 22.62 32.15 -7.78
N LYS A 8 23.95 32.16 -7.68
CA LYS A 8 24.76 30.93 -7.48
C LYS A 8 24.50 30.21 -6.15
N LYS A 9 24.07 30.90 -5.09
CA LYS A 9 23.73 30.28 -3.78
C LYS A 9 22.36 29.60 -3.81
N PHE A 10 21.36 30.24 -4.41
CA PHE A 10 20.01 29.67 -4.52
C PHE A 10 19.98 28.40 -5.41
N THR A 11 20.75 28.36 -6.51
CA THR A 11 20.80 27.18 -7.40
C THR A 11 21.58 26.00 -6.81
N LYS A 12 22.56 26.22 -5.93
CA LYS A 12 23.31 25.13 -5.27
C LYS A 12 22.49 24.46 -4.16
N GLN A 13 21.64 25.22 -3.49
CA GLN A 13 20.85 24.73 -2.36
C GLN A 13 19.64 23.90 -2.83
N SER A 14 19.08 24.19 -4.00
CA SER A 14 18.02 23.36 -4.61
C SER A 14 18.55 22.03 -5.15
N VAL A 15 19.77 22.00 -5.70
CA VAL A 15 20.41 20.76 -6.21
C VAL A 15 20.85 19.84 -5.06
N SER A 16 21.34 20.39 -3.94
CA SER A 16 21.72 19.58 -2.77
C SER A 16 20.55 18.90 -2.09
N VAL A 17 19.34 19.50 -2.15
CA VAL A 17 18.11 18.93 -1.56
C VAL A 17 17.60 17.73 -2.37
N GLY A 18 17.68 17.80 -3.70
CA GLY A 18 17.27 16.70 -4.58
C GLY A 18 18.06 15.41 -4.34
N HIS A 19 19.39 15.51 -4.27
CA HIS A 19 20.24 14.35 -4.04
C HIS A 19 20.11 13.76 -2.63
N THR A 20 19.85 14.58 -1.60
CA THR A 20 19.60 14.07 -0.25
C THR A 20 18.26 13.37 -0.13
N LEU A 21 17.26 13.82 -0.89
CA LEU A 21 15.95 13.19 -0.96
C LEU A 21 16.05 11.85 -1.68
N GLU A 22 16.64 11.83 -2.87
CA GLU A 22 16.89 10.61 -3.65
C GLU A 22 17.63 9.55 -2.82
N ALA A 23 18.71 9.93 -2.13
CA ALA A 23 19.44 9.02 -1.25
C ALA A 23 18.60 8.52 -0.06
N SER A 24 17.72 9.35 0.50
CA SER A 24 16.81 8.94 1.58
C SER A 24 15.82 7.88 1.09
N TYR A 25 15.25 8.07 -0.10
CA TYR A 25 14.34 7.13 -0.74
C TYR A 25 15.03 5.78 -1.02
N ASP A 26 16.22 5.79 -1.62
CA ASP A 26 16.97 4.56 -1.93
C ASP A 26 17.34 3.77 -0.67
N ILE A 27 17.82 4.45 0.37
CA ILE A 27 18.16 3.82 1.65
C ILE A 27 16.90 3.22 2.28
N SER A 28 15.78 3.96 2.29
CA SER A 28 14.51 3.49 2.84
C SER A 28 13.98 2.27 2.08
N LEU A 29 14.10 2.27 0.75
CA LEU A 29 13.73 1.13 -0.09
C LEU A 29 14.57 -0.12 0.23
N PHE A 30 15.87 0.03 0.46
CA PHE A 30 16.72 -1.10 0.86
C PHE A 30 16.35 -1.66 2.24
N ILE A 31 16.03 -0.79 3.20
CA ILE A 31 15.57 -1.20 4.54
C ILE A 31 14.25 -1.97 4.42
N ALA A 32 13.28 -1.42 3.67
CA ALA A 32 11.97 -2.02 3.46
C ALA A 32 12.08 -3.41 2.80
N LYS A 33 12.88 -3.54 1.73
CA LYS A 33 13.15 -4.82 1.05
C LYS A 33 13.74 -5.90 1.95
N ARG A 34 14.39 -5.51 3.04
CA ARG A 34 14.97 -6.45 4.03
C ARG A 34 14.07 -6.73 5.22
N GLY A 35 12.90 -6.08 5.32
CA GLY A 35 11.97 -6.25 6.44
C GLY A 35 12.56 -5.84 7.80
N THR A 36 13.56 -4.97 7.80
CA THR A 36 14.24 -4.52 9.03
C THR A 36 13.51 -3.35 9.68
N ASN A 37 13.74 -3.13 10.98
CA ASN A 37 13.17 -2.00 11.70
C ASN A 37 13.54 -0.66 11.02
N GLN A 38 12.56 0.22 10.88
CA GLN A 38 12.71 1.53 10.25
C GLN A 38 13.76 2.42 10.95
N THR A 39 14.10 2.15 12.22
CA THR A 39 15.14 2.91 12.94
C THR A 39 16.57 2.63 12.47
N ILE A 40 16.81 1.52 11.74
CA ILE A 40 18.16 1.12 11.32
C ILE A 40 18.85 2.17 10.43
N GLY A 41 18.06 2.97 9.71
CA GLY A 41 18.55 4.07 8.89
C GLY A 41 19.31 5.12 9.71
N GLU A 42 18.70 5.59 10.80
CA GLU A 42 19.30 6.60 11.70
C GLU A 42 20.30 5.97 12.69
N ASP A 43 20.02 4.78 13.22
CA ASP A 43 20.83 4.18 14.29
C ASP A 43 22.14 3.57 13.77
N LEU A 44 22.17 3.10 12.52
CA LEU A 44 23.30 2.35 11.99
C LEU A 44 23.80 2.86 10.64
N ILE A 45 22.91 3.01 9.66
CA ILE A 45 23.32 3.30 8.27
C ILE A 45 23.94 4.70 8.18
N LYS A 46 23.26 5.72 8.69
CA LYS A 46 23.73 7.10 8.65
C LYS A 46 25.03 7.35 9.43
N PRO A 47 25.24 6.80 10.65
CA PRO A 47 26.54 6.79 11.30
C PRO A 47 27.63 6.09 10.48
N SER A 48 27.32 4.94 9.86
CA SER A 48 28.29 4.17 9.07
C SER A 48 28.78 4.95 7.85
N ILE A 49 27.88 5.60 7.11
CA ILE A 49 28.24 6.46 5.97
C ILE A 49 29.06 7.66 6.44
N SER A 50 28.72 8.24 7.59
CA SER A 50 29.47 9.38 8.16
C SER A 50 30.90 8.99 8.54
N VAL A 51 31.11 7.79 9.11
CA VAL A 51 32.44 7.25 9.41
C VAL A 51 33.21 7.05 8.11
N PHE A 52 32.62 6.38 7.12
CA PHE A 52 33.27 6.12 5.83
C PHE A 52 33.72 7.41 5.10
N LEU A 53 32.85 8.43 5.07
CA LEU A 53 33.20 9.71 4.45
C LEU A 53 34.39 10.37 5.13
N LYS A 54 34.46 10.33 6.46
CA LYS A 54 35.54 10.97 7.22
C LYS A 54 36.85 10.19 7.16
N THR A 55 36.79 8.87 7.23
CA THR A 55 38.00 8.03 7.36
C THR A 55 38.57 7.60 6.02
N VAL A 56 37.73 7.19 5.07
CA VAL A 56 38.18 6.63 3.79
C VAL A 56 38.24 7.71 2.72
N MET A 57 37.24 8.60 2.68
CA MET A 57 37.17 9.65 1.66
C MET A 57 37.77 10.98 2.11
N GLU A 58 38.09 11.14 3.40
CA GLU A 58 38.59 12.38 4.00
C GLU A 58 37.71 13.61 3.68
N LYS A 59 36.38 13.40 3.61
CA LYS A 59 35.38 14.44 3.31
C LYS A 59 34.50 14.76 4.51
N GLU A 60 33.98 15.98 4.54
CA GLU A 60 32.98 16.39 5.52
C GLU A 60 31.64 15.64 5.34
N ASP A 61 30.99 15.32 6.45
CA ASP A 61 29.73 14.55 6.50
C ASP A 61 28.46 15.42 6.49
N LYS A 62 28.58 16.72 6.16
CA LYS A 62 27.46 17.68 6.21
C LYS A 62 26.26 17.23 5.37
N VAL A 63 26.51 16.61 4.21
CA VAL A 63 25.47 16.09 3.32
C VAL A 63 24.75 14.88 3.91
N VAL A 64 25.45 14.00 4.63
CA VAL A 64 24.85 12.81 5.27
C VAL A 64 23.99 13.21 6.46
N LYS A 65 24.42 14.21 7.23
CA LYS A 65 23.62 14.76 8.33
C LYS A 65 22.31 15.39 7.86
N ALA A 66 22.27 15.88 6.62
CA ALA A 66 21.09 16.46 6.00
C ALA A 66 20.10 15.41 5.46
N ILE A 67 20.52 14.15 5.28
CA ILE A 67 19.61 13.05 4.91
C ILE A 67 18.70 12.77 6.12
N SER A 68 17.40 13.00 5.97
CA SER A 68 16.41 12.61 6.96
C SER A 68 16.04 11.14 6.74
N LEU A 69 16.30 10.28 7.72
CA LEU A 69 15.88 8.88 7.75
C LEU A 69 14.97 8.61 8.98
N ARG A 70 14.49 9.67 9.65
CA ARG A 70 13.77 9.60 10.93
C ARG A 70 12.25 9.61 10.72
N ASN A 71 11.56 8.82 11.51
CA ASN A 71 10.10 8.56 11.48
C ASN A 71 9.17 9.67 12.00
N ASN A 72 9.66 10.88 12.33
CA ASN A 72 9.01 11.65 13.40
C ASN A 72 8.69 13.11 13.12
N THR A 73 8.80 13.64 11.90
CA THR A 73 8.35 15.04 11.65
C THR A 73 8.04 15.41 10.21
N VAL A 74 8.22 14.50 9.29
CA VAL A 74 7.74 14.53 7.91
C VAL A 74 7.41 13.06 7.62
N THR A 75 6.28 12.77 6.98
CA THR A 75 5.82 11.46 6.51
C THR A 75 6.99 10.55 6.11
N SER A 76 7.00 9.29 6.54
CA SER A 76 8.04 8.35 6.11
C SER A 76 8.04 8.34 4.58
N PRO A 77 9.20 8.33 3.88
CA PRO A 77 9.22 8.16 2.42
C PRO A 77 8.37 6.97 1.97
N ILE A 78 8.28 5.92 2.79
CA ILE A 78 7.44 4.74 2.56
C ILE A 78 5.95 5.10 2.51
N ASP A 79 5.48 5.99 3.40
CA ASP A 79 4.10 6.44 3.42
C ASP A 79 3.80 7.31 2.19
N GLU A 80 4.72 8.22 1.81
CA GLU A 80 4.59 9.04 0.59
C GLU A 80 4.58 8.17 -0.68
N LEU A 81 5.45 7.16 -0.75
CA LEU A 81 5.44 6.15 -1.82
C LEU A 81 4.14 5.35 -1.83
N GLY A 82 3.63 4.98 -0.65
CA GLY A 82 2.38 4.26 -0.52
C GLY A 82 1.20 5.08 -1.03
N GLU A 83 1.12 6.36 -0.65
CA GLU A 83 0.11 7.31 -1.12
C GLU A 83 0.20 7.55 -2.62
N ASP A 84 1.42 7.67 -3.18
CA ASP A 84 1.61 7.84 -4.62
C ASP A 84 1.22 6.59 -5.41
N ILE A 85 1.60 5.39 -4.95
CA ILE A 85 1.20 4.11 -5.54
C ILE A 85 -0.33 3.95 -5.49
N GLU A 86 -0.94 4.26 -4.33
CA GLU A 86 -2.39 4.23 -4.17
C GLU A 86 -3.07 5.22 -5.12
N ALA A 87 -2.56 6.44 -5.25
CA ALA A 87 -3.11 7.44 -6.16
C ALA A 87 -3.03 6.98 -7.63
N GLN A 88 -1.89 6.41 -8.06
CA GLN A 88 -1.73 5.87 -9.42
C GLN A 88 -2.68 4.69 -9.68
N LEU A 89 -2.84 3.79 -8.69
CA LEU A 89 -3.79 2.69 -8.76
C LEU A 89 -5.23 3.22 -8.87
N VAL A 90 -5.63 4.15 -8.00
CA VAL A 90 -6.96 4.76 -8.00
C VAL A 90 -7.28 5.39 -9.36
N GLU A 91 -6.37 6.20 -9.92
CA GLU A 91 -6.57 6.80 -11.24
C GLU A 91 -6.73 5.73 -12.34
N THR A 92 -5.99 4.64 -12.23
CA THR A 92 -6.13 3.49 -13.14
C THR A 92 -7.51 2.85 -13.03
N LEU A 93 -7.98 2.56 -11.81
CA LEU A 93 -9.23 1.86 -11.55
C LEU A 93 -10.48 2.72 -11.82
N LYS A 94 -10.35 4.06 -11.87
CA LYS A 94 -11.44 4.96 -12.32
C LYS A 94 -11.84 4.74 -13.77
N SER A 95 -10.88 4.36 -14.62
CA SER A 95 -11.08 4.28 -16.08
C SER A 95 -11.02 2.85 -16.63
N ARG A 96 -10.70 1.86 -15.79
CA ARG A 96 -10.53 0.47 -16.20
C ARG A 96 -11.43 -0.47 -15.42
N ASN A 97 -11.86 -1.51 -16.12
CA ASN A 97 -12.53 -2.64 -15.48
C ASN A 97 -11.53 -3.50 -14.71
N PHE A 98 -11.93 -3.98 -13.54
CA PHE A 98 -11.09 -4.79 -12.68
C PHE A 98 -11.90 -5.82 -11.89
N SER A 99 -11.21 -6.85 -11.44
CA SER A 99 -11.73 -7.83 -10.50
C SER A 99 -11.24 -7.50 -9.08
N LEU A 100 -12.12 -7.63 -8.10
CA LEU A 100 -11.80 -7.47 -6.69
C LEU A 100 -11.63 -8.83 -6.03
N GLN A 101 -10.66 -8.98 -5.15
CA GLN A 101 -10.57 -10.08 -4.21
C GLN A 101 -10.55 -9.53 -2.79
N MET A 102 -11.44 -10.02 -1.94
CA MET A 102 -11.55 -9.61 -0.55
C MET A 102 -11.29 -10.77 0.39
N ASP A 103 -10.51 -10.53 1.43
CA ASP A 103 -10.19 -11.53 2.45
C ASP A 103 -10.15 -10.90 3.84
N GLU A 104 -10.60 -11.64 4.85
CA GLU A 104 -10.47 -11.25 6.25
C GLU A 104 -9.21 -11.89 6.82
N SER A 105 -8.37 -11.10 7.47
CA SER A 105 -7.16 -11.59 8.13
C SER A 105 -7.13 -11.13 9.58
N THR A 106 -6.44 -11.90 10.43
CA THR A 106 -6.21 -11.55 11.83
C THR A 106 -4.70 -11.44 12.06
N PRO A 107 -4.10 -10.25 11.84
CA PRO A 107 -2.72 -10.00 12.27
C PRO A 107 -2.57 -10.30 13.77
N ARG A 108 -1.34 -10.60 14.20
CA ARG A 108 -1.03 -10.78 15.64
C ARG A 108 -1.56 -9.54 16.38
N ASP A 109 -2.31 -9.76 17.46
CA ASP A 109 -3.02 -8.75 18.31
C ASP A 109 -4.54 -8.59 18.09
N SER A 110 -5.26 -9.66 17.70
CA SER A 110 -6.74 -9.78 17.80
C SER A 110 -7.59 -8.78 17.01
N GLU A 111 -6.97 -7.87 16.26
CA GLU A 111 -7.66 -7.03 15.29
C GLU A 111 -7.95 -7.82 14.01
N ILE A 112 -9.18 -7.71 13.51
CA ILE A 112 -9.55 -8.26 12.20
C ILE A 112 -9.35 -7.15 11.18
N VAL A 113 -8.71 -7.47 10.06
CA VAL A 113 -8.51 -6.55 8.95
C VAL A 113 -9.17 -7.10 7.68
N LEU A 114 -9.78 -6.20 6.91
CA LEU A 114 -10.25 -6.46 5.56
C LEU A 114 -9.14 -6.10 4.58
N LEU A 115 -8.69 -7.09 3.83
CA LEU A 115 -7.77 -6.95 2.71
C LEU A 115 -8.58 -6.93 1.42
N ALA A 116 -8.31 -5.96 0.56
CA ALA A 116 -8.89 -5.87 -0.77
C ALA A 116 -7.78 -5.76 -1.80
N TYR A 117 -7.80 -6.63 -2.81
CA TYR A 117 -6.87 -6.64 -3.94
C TYR A 117 -7.62 -6.38 -5.23
N ALA A 118 -7.09 -5.48 -6.05
CA ALA A 118 -7.61 -5.19 -7.38
C ALA A 118 -6.71 -5.86 -8.41
N ARG A 119 -7.31 -6.68 -9.28
CA ARG A 119 -6.65 -7.28 -10.43
C ARG A 119 -7.24 -6.70 -11.72
N TYR A 120 -6.38 -6.18 -12.58
CA TYR A 120 -6.75 -5.48 -13.81
C TYR A 120 -5.76 -5.79 -14.93
N ILE A 121 -6.07 -5.34 -16.14
CA ILE A 121 -5.14 -5.45 -17.28
C ILE A 121 -4.39 -4.13 -17.41
N ASP A 122 -3.05 -4.20 -17.37
CA ASP A 122 -2.17 -3.09 -17.71
C ASP A 122 -1.24 -3.52 -18.83
N ASN A 123 -1.21 -2.74 -19.92
CA ASN A 123 -0.37 -3.00 -21.09
C ASN A 123 -0.46 -4.43 -21.66
N GLY A 124 -1.63 -5.06 -21.54
CA GLY A 124 -1.90 -6.42 -22.04
C GLY A 124 -1.53 -7.54 -21.07
N GLU A 125 -1.00 -7.22 -19.89
CA GLU A 125 -0.66 -8.17 -18.84
C GLU A 125 -1.58 -8.01 -17.62
N PHE A 126 -1.71 -9.08 -16.84
CA PHE A 126 -2.43 -9.01 -15.58
C PHE A 126 -1.56 -8.32 -14.53
N ALA A 127 -2.09 -7.24 -13.96
CA ALA A 127 -1.57 -6.59 -12.77
C ALA A 127 -2.48 -6.90 -11.58
N GLU A 128 -1.89 -7.06 -10.40
CA GLU A 128 -2.60 -7.26 -9.14
C GLU A 128 -1.94 -6.40 -8.07
N GLU A 129 -2.72 -5.53 -7.45
CA GLU A 129 -2.25 -4.59 -6.43
C GLU A 129 -3.22 -4.56 -5.25
N MET A 130 -2.69 -4.28 -4.05
CA MET A 130 -3.53 -4.12 -2.86
C MET A 130 -4.27 -2.78 -2.94
N LEU A 131 -5.60 -2.82 -2.98
CA LEU A 131 -6.45 -1.65 -3.01
C LEU A 131 -6.49 -0.98 -1.63
N PHE A 132 -6.72 -1.76 -0.57
CA PHE A 132 -6.62 -1.28 0.80
C PHE A 132 -6.44 -2.42 1.81
N CYS A 133 -5.96 -2.05 2.99
CA CYS A 133 -6.04 -2.83 4.22
C CYS A 133 -6.71 -1.96 5.29
N LYS A 134 -7.86 -2.37 5.82
CA LYS A 134 -8.62 -1.58 6.81
C LYS A 134 -9.06 -2.46 7.98
N SER A 135 -8.87 -1.98 9.21
CA SER A 135 -9.38 -2.65 10.39
C SER A 135 -10.92 -2.70 10.39
N LEU A 136 -11.44 -3.85 10.82
CA LEU A 136 -12.84 -4.15 11.01
C LEU A 136 -13.16 -4.15 12.51
N GLU A 137 -14.36 -3.68 12.85
CA GLU A 137 -14.87 -3.82 14.21
C GLU A 137 -15.25 -5.29 14.47
N THR A 138 -15.07 -5.73 15.71
CA THR A 138 -15.43 -7.08 16.16
C THR A 138 -16.71 -7.02 17.00
N PRO A 139 -17.75 -7.83 16.72
CA PRO A 139 -17.81 -8.85 15.66
C PRO A 139 -18.01 -8.24 14.27
N THR A 140 -17.35 -8.84 13.28
CA THR A 140 -17.45 -8.38 11.89
C THR A 140 -18.85 -8.62 11.33
N SER A 141 -19.48 -7.56 10.81
CA SER A 141 -20.77 -7.65 10.14
C SER A 141 -20.65 -7.37 8.64
N THR A 142 -21.59 -7.90 7.85
CA THR A 142 -21.69 -7.57 6.42
C THR A 142 -21.75 -6.06 6.18
N ALA A 143 -22.46 -5.32 7.03
CA ALA A 143 -22.63 -3.89 6.88
C ALA A 143 -21.31 -3.15 7.04
N ASP A 144 -20.44 -3.62 7.94
CA ASP A 144 -19.13 -3.02 8.16
C ASP A 144 -18.22 -3.25 6.95
N ILE A 145 -18.15 -4.49 6.44
CA ILE A 145 -17.33 -4.85 5.27
C ILE A 145 -17.78 -4.05 4.04
N TYR A 146 -19.08 -4.10 3.73
CA TYR A 146 -19.65 -3.39 2.59
C TYR A 146 -19.49 -1.88 2.75
N GLY A 147 -19.67 -1.36 3.97
CA GLY A 147 -19.45 0.05 4.29
C GLY A 147 -18.00 0.49 4.10
N LYS A 148 -17.01 -0.29 4.52
CA LYS A 148 -15.58 0.00 4.30
C LYS A 148 -15.25 0.06 2.81
N LEU A 149 -15.73 -0.92 2.04
CA LEU A 149 -15.51 -0.97 0.59
C LEU A 149 -16.18 0.21 -0.12
N THR A 150 -17.48 0.42 0.08
CA THR A 150 -18.23 1.47 -0.63
C THR A 150 -17.74 2.87 -0.25
N ASN A 151 -17.39 3.10 1.01
CA ASN A 151 -16.79 4.36 1.43
C ASN A 151 -15.43 4.60 0.72
N TYR A 152 -14.58 3.57 0.64
CA TYR A 152 -13.33 3.67 -0.10
C TYR A 152 -13.55 4.01 -1.58
N LEU A 153 -14.46 3.30 -2.26
CA LEU A 153 -14.79 3.56 -3.66
C LEU A 153 -15.35 4.98 -3.85
N HIS A 154 -16.23 5.43 -2.94
CA HIS A 154 -16.84 6.75 -2.99
C HIS A 154 -15.82 7.88 -2.82
N ILE A 155 -14.99 7.83 -1.78
CA ILE A 155 -13.94 8.84 -1.52
C ILE A 155 -12.99 8.93 -2.72
N ASN A 156 -12.63 7.79 -3.30
CA ASN A 156 -11.73 7.70 -4.43
C ASN A 156 -12.40 7.87 -5.79
N ASN A 157 -13.71 8.14 -5.87
CA ASN A 157 -14.48 8.28 -7.11
C ASN A 157 -14.34 7.09 -8.08
N ILE A 158 -14.22 5.86 -7.55
CA ILE A 158 -14.19 4.64 -8.35
C ILE A 158 -15.62 4.12 -8.50
N SER A 159 -16.07 3.90 -9.74
CA SER A 159 -17.42 3.38 -9.99
C SER A 159 -17.53 1.90 -9.61
N MET A 160 -18.62 1.51 -8.95
CA MET A 160 -18.96 0.10 -8.70
C MET A 160 -19.13 -0.68 -10.02
N GLU A 161 -19.51 -0.01 -11.11
CA GLU A 161 -19.66 -0.62 -12.45
C GLU A 161 -18.33 -1.11 -13.03
N ASN A 162 -17.21 -0.50 -12.62
CA ASN A 162 -15.88 -0.93 -13.06
C ASN A 162 -15.46 -2.27 -12.44
N ILE A 163 -16.13 -2.71 -11.37
CA ILE A 163 -15.87 -4.01 -10.74
C ILE A 163 -16.62 -5.09 -11.51
N ILE A 164 -15.92 -5.80 -12.40
CA ILE A 164 -16.53 -6.83 -13.25
C ILE A 164 -16.68 -8.19 -12.54
N SER A 165 -15.90 -8.41 -11.47
CA SER A 165 -16.05 -9.60 -10.64
C SER A 165 -15.53 -9.37 -9.22
N CYS A 166 -16.10 -10.08 -8.25
CA CYS A 166 -15.63 -10.06 -6.87
C CYS A 166 -15.47 -11.48 -6.32
N GLY A 167 -14.29 -11.75 -5.78
CA GLY A 167 -13.92 -13.00 -5.13
C GLY A 167 -13.80 -12.85 -3.62
N ALA A 168 -14.40 -13.75 -2.85
CA ALA A 168 -14.24 -13.78 -1.39
C ALA A 168 -14.30 -15.21 -0.83
N ASP A 169 -13.95 -15.35 0.45
CA ASP A 169 -14.14 -16.61 1.17
C ASP A 169 -15.62 -17.01 1.27
N GLY A 170 -15.86 -18.24 1.71
CA GLY A 170 -17.21 -18.78 1.85
C GLY A 170 -17.97 -18.31 3.08
N ALA A 171 -17.44 -17.36 3.85
CA ALA A 171 -18.05 -16.95 5.11
C ALA A 171 -19.45 -16.36 4.85
N PRO A 172 -20.43 -16.62 5.73
CA PRO A 172 -21.78 -16.07 5.56
C PRO A 172 -21.83 -14.55 5.44
N VAL A 173 -20.89 -13.83 6.08
CA VAL A 173 -20.78 -12.36 6.01
C VAL A 173 -20.32 -11.88 4.62
N MET A 174 -19.53 -12.67 3.90
CA MET A 174 -19.07 -12.38 2.53
C MET A 174 -20.07 -12.88 1.49
N MET A 175 -20.38 -14.18 1.51
CA MET A 175 -21.08 -14.91 0.45
C MET A 175 -22.54 -15.27 0.78
N GLY A 176 -23.08 -14.77 1.90
CA GLY A 176 -24.45 -15.03 2.32
C GLY A 176 -25.49 -14.67 1.24
N LYS A 177 -26.32 -15.65 0.86
CA LYS A 177 -27.29 -15.51 -0.26
C LYS A 177 -28.27 -14.34 -0.15
N LYS A 178 -28.61 -13.93 1.08
CA LYS A 178 -29.59 -12.86 1.36
C LYS A 178 -28.97 -11.57 1.89
N LYS A 179 -27.83 -11.68 2.60
CA LYS A 179 -27.23 -10.59 3.38
C LYS A 179 -25.69 -10.67 3.40
N GLY A 180 -25.06 -11.29 2.41
CA GLY A 180 -23.60 -11.29 2.27
C GLY A 180 -23.12 -10.03 1.56
N CYS A 181 -21.88 -9.60 1.82
CA CYS A 181 -21.29 -8.42 1.19
C CYS A 181 -21.34 -8.50 -0.33
N LEU A 182 -20.97 -9.65 -0.91
CA LEU A 182 -20.98 -9.86 -2.36
C LEU A 182 -22.40 -9.83 -2.94
N LYS A 183 -23.41 -10.19 -2.16
CA LYS A 183 -24.82 -10.05 -2.58
C LYS A 183 -25.22 -8.59 -2.69
N LEU A 184 -24.82 -7.75 -1.73
CA LEU A 184 -25.08 -6.31 -1.77
C LEU A 184 -24.38 -5.64 -2.96
N MET A 185 -23.11 -6.00 -3.21
CA MET A 185 -22.38 -5.52 -4.39
C MET A 185 -23.05 -5.93 -5.69
N LYS A 186 -23.54 -7.17 -5.79
CA LYS A 186 -24.26 -7.68 -6.97
C LYS A 186 -25.62 -7.01 -7.17
N ASP A 187 -26.27 -6.56 -6.10
CA ASP A 187 -27.54 -5.81 -6.20
C ASP A 187 -27.31 -4.41 -6.75
N GLU A 188 -26.16 -3.80 -6.47
CA GLU A 188 -25.76 -2.49 -7.00
C GLU A 188 -25.18 -2.58 -8.42
N ASN A 189 -24.39 -3.63 -8.71
CA ASN A 189 -23.89 -3.95 -10.04
C ASN A 189 -24.35 -5.37 -10.45
N PRO A 190 -25.53 -5.48 -11.11
CA PRO A 190 -26.11 -6.75 -11.54
C PRO A 190 -25.27 -7.57 -12.52
N GLU A 191 -24.29 -6.97 -13.21
CA GLU A 191 -23.42 -7.66 -14.16
C GLU A 191 -22.19 -8.30 -13.48
N MET A 192 -21.85 -7.87 -12.25
CA MET A 192 -20.66 -8.34 -11.53
C MET A 192 -20.62 -9.86 -11.31
N ILE A 193 -19.57 -10.55 -11.72
CA ILE A 193 -19.44 -11.99 -11.51
C ILE A 193 -18.96 -12.27 -10.08
N LEU A 194 -19.70 -13.10 -9.32
CA LEU A 194 -19.29 -13.50 -7.98
C LEU A 194 -18.50 -14.81 -8.05
N VAL A 195 -17.31 -14.82 -7.44
CA VAL A 195 -16.42 -15.98 -7.42
C VAL A 195 -16.20 -16.42 -5.98
N HIS A 196 -16.41 -17.71 -5.69
CA HIS A 196 -16.02 -18.26 -4.41
C HIS A 196 -14.51 -18.54 -4.41
N CYS A 197 -13.79 -18.15 -3.36
CA CYS A 197 -12.36 -18.43 -3.24
C CYS A 197 -12.11 -19.95 -3.29
N VAL A 198 -11.39 -20.40 -4.33
CA VAL A 198 -11.09 -21.82 -4.59
C VAL A 198 -10.11 -22.37 -3.55
N ILE A 199 -9.10 -21.57 -3.18
CA ILE A 199 -8.08 -21.93 -2.18
C ILE A 199 -8.74 -22.26 -0.83
N HIS A 200 -9.72 -21.46 -0.42
CA HIS A 200 -10.49 -21.75 0.79
C HIS A 200 -11.29 -23.06 0.69
N ARG A 201 -11.89 -23.38 -0.47
CA ARG A 201 -12.59 -24.67 -0.66
C ARG A 201 -11.63 -25.85 -0.62
N GLU A 202 -10.47 -25.74 -1.25
CA GLU A 202 -9.46 -26.81 -1.26
C GLU A 202 -8.93 -27.07 0.16
N ASN A 203 -8.61 -26.01 0.92
CA ASN A 203 -8.19 -26.13 2.32
C ASN A 203 -9.26 -26.80 3.19
N LEU A 204 -10.54 -26.43 3.01
CA LEU A 204 -11.66 -27.06 3.72
C LEU A 204 -11.79 -28.55 3.39
N VAL A 205 -11.63 -28.93 2.12
CA VAL A 205 -11.68 -30.34 1.69
C VAL A 205 -10.48 -31.11 2.26
N GLY A 206 -9.27 -30.54 2.23
CA GLY A 206 -8.07 -31.17 2.78
C GLY A 206 -8.18 -31.49 4.27
N LYS A 207 -8.73 -30.56 5.08
CA LYS A 207 -8.98 -30.79 6.51
C LYS A 207 -9.90 -31.99 6.77
N ASN A 208 -10.89 -32.20 5.92
CA ASN A 208 -11.83 -33.32 6.04
C ASN A 208 -11.22 -34.66 5.61
N ILE A 209 -10.12 -34.67 4.85
CA ILE A 209 -9.42 -35.89 4.41
C ILE A 209 -8.37 -36.33 5.45
N SER A 210 -7.84 -35.40 6.25
CA SER A 210 -6.93 -35.67 7.37
C SER A 210 -7.64 -36.01 8.70
N SER A 211 -8.96 -36.24 8.67
CA SER A 211 -9.81 -36.56 9.83
C SER A 211 -10.14 -38.05 9.92
#